data_AF-A0A537AH01-F1
#
_entry.id   AF-A0A537AH01-F1
#
_cell.length_a   1.000
_cell.length_b   1.000
_cell.length_c   1.000
_cell.angle_alpha   90.00
_cell.angle_beta   90.00
_cell.angle_gamma   90.00
#
_symmetry.space_group_name_H-M   'P 1'
#
loop_
_entity.id
_entity.type
_entity.pdbx_description
1 polymer ?
#
loop_
_entity_poly.entity_id
_entity_poly.type
_entity_poly.pdbx_seq_one_letter_code
_entity_poly.pdbx_strand_id
1 'polypeptide(L)'
;MKAFLVAAACGIVLTLSGCSGQVGGTARGLFIGYVTDKTEEEVVAKVGKPETVETQPNTLRWTYKKKTFDPDNQSLIDEETILIFQKDASGKFKVVQVIFG
;
A
#
# COMPACT_ATOMS: atom_id res chain seq x y z
N MET A 1 -54.90 15.53 9.80
CA MET A 1 -54.04 15.62 11.01
C MET A 1 -52.74 14.88 10.74
N LYS A 2 -51.65 15.35 11.37
CA LYS A 2 -50.22 15.16 11.04
C LYS A 2 -49.70 13.74 11.33
N ALA A 3 -48.76 13.26 10.49
CA ALA A 3 -47.56 12.47 10.85
C ALA A 3 -46.65 12.42 9.59
N PHE A 4 -45.67 13.31 9.47
CA PHE A 4 -44.26 13.16 9.88
C PHE A 4 -43.41 12.23 8.97
N LEU A 5 -42.70 12.90 8.06
CA LEU A 5 -41.37 12.64 7.49
C LEU A 5 -40.65 11.34 7.89
N VAL A 6 -40.27 10.54 6.89
CA VAL A 6 -39.05 9.71 6.93
C VAL A 6 -38.22 10.01 5.69
N ALA A 7 -37.05 10.60 5.93
CA ALA A 7 -36.01 10.85 4.96
C ALA A 7 -35.31 9.53 4.59
N ALA A 8 -35.02 9.33 3.31
CA ALA A 8 -34.07 8.31 2.86
C ALA A 8 -33.09 8.98 1.88
N ALA A 9 -32.03 9.55 2.46
CA ALA A 9 -30.91 10.11 1.75
C ALA A 9 -29.91 9.01 1.33
N CYS A 10 -29.35 9.20 0.13
CA CYS A 10 -28.00 8.85 -0.33
C CYS A 10 -27.30 7.59 0.18
N GLY A 11 -26.83 6.77 -0.77
CA GLY A 11 -25.61 6.01 -0.58
C GLY A 11 -25.51 4.77 -1.47
N ILE A 12 -25.18 4.95 -2.75
CA ILE A 12 -24.70 3.84 -3.58
C ILE A 12 -23.38 3.36 -2.97
N VAL A 13 -23.41 2.15 -2.42
CA VAL A 13 -22.28 1.45 -1.83
C VAL A 13 -21.34 1.05 -2.96
N LEU A 14 -20.19 1.72 -3.05
CA LEU A 14 -19.05 1.24 -3.82
C LEU A 14 -18.53 -0.02 -3.12
N THR A 15 -18.88 -1.17 -3.67
CA THR A 15 -18.32 -2.47 -3.28
C THR A 15 -16.83 -2.47 -3.64
N LEU A 16 -15.97 -2.10 -2.70
CA LEU A 16 -14.57 -2.47 -2.76
C LEU A 16 -14.50 -4.00 -2.60
N SER A 17 -14.39 -4.68 -3.73
CA SER A 17 -13.96 -6.07 -3.84
C SER A 17 -12.50 -6.15 -3.38
N GLY A 18 -12.28 -6.09 -2.07
CA GLY A 18 -11.02 -6.47 -1.48
C GLY A 18 -10.87 -7.97 -1.68
N CYS A 19 -9.92 -8.38 -2.54
CA CYS A 19 -9.49 -9.77 -2.65
C CYS A 19 -8.99 -10.22 -1.27
N SER A 20 -9.84 -10.94 -0.54
CA SER A 20 -9.51 -11.60 0.71
C SER A 20 -8.63 -12.81 0.41
N GLY A 21 -7.32 -12.55 0.25
CA GLY A 21 -6.27 -13.56 0.27
C GLY A 21 -5.95 -13.96 1.70
N GLN A 22 -6.14 -15.24 1.98
CA GLN A 22 -6.08 -15.93 3.25
C GLN A 22 -4.76 -15.72 4.02
N VAL A 23 -4.92 -15.54 5.33
CA VAL A 23 -3.94 -15.18 6.35
C VAL A 23 -2.79 -16.19 6.53
N GLY A 24 -1.64 -15.88 5.93
CA GLY A 24 -0.33 -15.93 6.60
C GLY A 24 0.11 -14.53 7.07
N GLY A 25 -0.87 -13.64 7.34
CA GLY A 25 -1.00 -12.40 6.58
C GLY A 25 -1.15 -11.09 7.36
N THR A 26 -0.73 -11.01 8.63
CA THR A 26 -0.81 -9.74 9.39
C THR A 26 0.34 -8.79 9.02
N ALA A 27 1.59 -9.27 9.00
CA ALA A 27 2.76 -8.40 8.77
C ALA A 27 2.86 -7.88 7.32
N ARG A 28 2.73 -8.76 6.31
CA ARG A 28 2.67 -8.35 4.89
C ARG A 28 1.44 -7.47 4.61
N GLY A 29 0.29 -7.78 5.21
CA GLY A 29 -0.92 -6.95 5.09
C GLY A 29 -0.73 -5.54 5.66
N LEU A 30 -0.11 -5.42 6.84
CA LEU A 30 0.25 -4.14 7.43
C LEU A 30 1.26 -3.37 6.57
N PHE A 31 2.29 -4.06 6.06
CA PHE A 31 3.26 -3.47 5.14
C PHE A 31 2.58 -2.87 3.92
N ILE A 32 1.75 -3.66 3.22
CA ILE A 32 0.98 -3.22 2.05
C ILE A 32 0.17 -1.97 2.43
N GLY A 33 -0.54 -1.99 3.56
CA GLY A 33 -1.31 -0.85 4.05
C GLY A 33 -0.49 0.41 4.34
N TYR A 34 0.80 0.27 4.67
CA TYR A 34 1.69 1.41 4.89
C TYR A 34 2.24 2.04 3.61
N VAL A 35 2.33 1.27 2.52
CA VAL A 35 3.02 1.71 1.30
C VAL A 35 2.10 1.94 0.11
N THR A 36 0.96 1.27 0.01
CA THR A 36 0.06 1.39 -1.16
C THR A 36 -0.52 2.80 -1.30
N ASP A 37 -0.54 3.32 -2.54
CA ASP A 37 -0.99 4.68 -2.89
C ASP A 37 -0.17 5.80 -2.22
N LYS A 38 0.98 5.47 -1.63
CA LYS A 38 1.90 6.42 -1.00
C LYS A 38 2.94 6.94 -1.97
N THR A 39 3.34 8.20 -1.78
CA THR A 39 4.47 8.79 -2.49
C THR A 39 5.79 8.24 -1.96
N GLU A 40 6.87 8.47 -2.70
CA GLU A 40 8.23 8.13 -2.29
C GLU A 40 8.56 8.67 -0.89
N GLU A 41 8.18 9.91 -0.58
CA GLU A 41 8.45 10.55 0.70
C GLU A 41 7.66 9.90 1.85
N GLU A 42 6.39 9.58 1.63
CA GLU A 42 5.55 8.92 2.63
C GLU A 42 6.06 7.51 2.95
N VAL A 43 6.48 6.77 1.92
CA VAL A 43 7.11 5.45 2.06
C VAL A 43 8.40 5.59 2.88
N VAL A 44 9.32 6.48 2.50
CA VAL A 44 10.59 6.66 3.24
C VAL A 44 10.35 7.06 4.69
N ALA A 45 9.37 7.93 4.96
CA ALA A 45 9.06 8.36 6.32
C ALA A 45 8.53 7.21 7.20
N LYS A 46 7.85 6.23 6.60
CA LYS A 46 7.22 5.12 7.33
C LYS A 46 8.08 3.88 7.40
N VAL A 47 8.81 3.56 6.33
CA VAL A 47 9.52 2.28 6.14
C VAL A 47 11.01 2.43 5.89
N GLY A 48 11.51 3.66 5.75
CA GLY A 48 12.89 3.94 5.44
C GLY A 48 13.23 3.85 3.95
N LYS A 49 14.50 4.11 3.63
CA LYS A 49 15.01 4.12 2.26
C LYS A 49 15.25 2.68 1.77
N PRO A 50 15.01 2.41 0.47
CA PRO A 50 15.34 1.11 -0.12
C PRO A 50 16.85 0.94 -0.29
N GLU A 51 17.31 -0.30 -0.41
CA GLU A 51 18.68 -0.63 -0.75
C GLU A 51 19.00 -0.32 -2.22
N THR A 52 18.04 -0.52 -3.12
CA THR A 52 18.21 -0.14 -4.54
C THR A 52 17.01 0.59 -5.11
N VAL A 53 17.29 1.50 -6.04
CA VAL A 53 16.30 2.24 -6.82
C VAL A 53 16.64 2.08 -8.29
N GLU A 54 15.70 1.54 -9.06
CA GLU A 54 15.78 1.42 -10.52
C GLU A 54 14.71 2.33 -11.14
N THR A 55 15.15 3.30 -11.93
CA THR A 55 14.28 4.32 -12.53
C THR A 55 14.04 4.02 -14.00
N GLN A 56 12.76 3.99 -14.39
CA GLN A 56 12.28 3.94 -15.77
C GLN A 56 11.37 5.15 -16.04
N PRO A 57 11.09 5.53 -17.31
CA PRO A 57 10.41 6.79 -17.63
C PRO A 57 9.09 7.05 -16.88
N ASN A 58 8.33 6.00 -16.59
CA ASN A 58 7.05 6.05 -15.90
C ASN A 58 6.94 5.10 -14.71
N THR A 59 8.05 4.46 -14.33
CA THR A 59 8.05 3.43 -13.30
C THR A 59 9.28 3.55 -12.41
N LEU A 60 9.13 3.38 -11.10
CA LEU A 60 10.27 3.20 -10.20
C LEU A 60 10.16 1.81 -9.57
N ARG A 61 11.26 1.07 -9.54
CA ARG A 61 11.37 -0.17 -8.80
C ARG A 61 12.30 0.07 -7.61
N TRP A 62 11.75 0.00 -6.42
CA TRP A 62 12.51 0.07 -5.17
C TRP A 62 12.63 -1.32 -4.59
N THR A 63 13.84 -1.71 -4.21
CA THR A 63 14.08 -3.03 -3.65
C THR A 63 14.58 -2.89 -2.22
N TYR A 64 13.86 -3.56 -1.32
CA TYR A 64 14.18 -3.69 0.08
C TYR A 64 14.79 -5.07 0.35
N LYS A 65 16.01 -5.18 0.88
CA LYS A 65 16.67 -6.48 1.17
C LYS A 65 16.70 -6.77 2.66
N LYS A 66 16.19 -7.95 3.03
CA LYS A 66 16.13 -8.60 4.35
C LYS A 66 16.77 -7.82 5.51
N LYS A 67 16.12 -6.74 5.95
CA LYS A 67 16.41 -6.02 7.22
C LYS A 67 15.38 -4.93 7.58
N THR A 68 14.29 -4.81 6.84
CA THR A 68 13.51 -3.55 6.85
C THR A 68 12.09 -3.66 7.35
N PHE A 69 11.58 -4.83 7.72
CA PHE A 69 10.26 -4.86 8.35
C PHE A 69 10.20 -5.58 9.67
N ASP A 70 10.09 -4.76 10.72
CA ASP A 70 8.87 -4.79 11.52
C ASP A 70 8.63 -3.56 12.42
N PRO A 71 7.36 -3.35 12.84
CA PRO A 71 6.97 -2.29 13.76
C PRO A 71 7.06 -2.59 15.28
N ASP A 72 7.31 -3.83 15.78
CA ASP A 72 7.42 -4.17 17.22
C ASP A 72 8.33 -5.41 17.60
N ASN A 73 9.07 -6.07 16.71
CA ASN A 73 9.56 -7.48 16.77
C ASN A 73 9.92 -8.22 15.42
N GLN A 74 11.06 -7.92 14.80
CA GLN A 74 11.49 -8.25 13.42
C GLN A 74 11.90 -9.69 13.13
N SER A 75 10.96 -10.57 12.80
CA SER A 75 11.29 -11.88 12.22
C SER A 75 11.01 -11.97 10.71
N LEU A 76 11.79 -11.20 9.96
CA LEU A 76 12.36 -11.47 8.62
C LEU A 76 11.66 -12.57 7.78
N ILE A 77 10.51 -12.25 7.17
CA ILE A 77 9.75 -13.21 6.37
C ILE A 77 10.27 -13.27 4.93
N ASP A 78 10.65 -12.13 4.36
CA ASP A 78 11.02 -12.00 2.94
C ASP A 78 12.49 -11.59 2.79
N GLU A 79 13.20 -12.26 1.89
CA GLU A 79 14.58 -11.90 1.56
C GLU A 79 14.63 -10.58 0.80
N GLU A 80 13.56 -10.32 0.04
CA GLU A 80 13.41 -9.14 -0.77
C GLU A 80 11.94 -8.66 -0.74
N THR A 81 11.74 -7.35 -0.64
CA THR A 81 10.45 -6.71 -0.87
C THR A 81 10.62 -5.62 -1.91
N ILE A 82 9.88 -5.73 -3.01
CA ILE A 82 9.96 -4.79 -4.12
C ILE A 82 8.71 -3.93 -4.12
N LEU A 83 8.90 -2.61 -4.17
CA LEU A 83 7.84 -1.65 -4.45
C LEU A 83 7.93 -1.20 -5.90
N ILE A 84 6.81 -1.25 -6.61
CA ILE A 84 6.69 -0.66 -7.94
C ILE A 84 5.86 0.61 -7.82
N PHE A 85 6.46 1.72 -8.21
CA PHE A 85 5.79 3.00 -8.32
C PHE A 85 5.43 3.29 -9.77
N GLN A 86 4.30 3.94 -9.97
CA GLN A 86 3.91 4.52 -11.25
C GLN A 86 3.44 5.96 -11.06
N LYS A 87 3.55 6.76 -12.13
CA LYS A 87 3.01 8.12 -12.12
C LYS A 87 1.48 8.08 -12.07
N ASP A 88 0.90 8.78 -11.11
CA ASP A 88 -0.53 9.06 -11.08
C ASP A 88 -0.93 10.12 -12.11
N ALA A 89 -2.21 10.47 -12.18
CA ALA A 89 -2.72 11.51 -13.08
C ALA A 89 -2.09 12.90 -12.82
N SER A 90 -1.50 13.11 -11.64
CA SER A 90 -0.80 14.34 -11.24
C SER A 90 0.68 14.34 -11.66
N GLY A 91 1.17 13.22 -12.21
CA GLY A 91 2.57 13.02 -12.57
C GLY A 91 3.47 12.62 -11.39
N LYS A 92 2.91 12.32 -10.21
CA LYS A 92 3.65 11.90 -9.02
C LYS A 92 3.74 10.38 -8.94
N PHE A 93 4.90 9.87 -8.53
CA PHE A 93 5.06 8.44 -8.31
C PHE A 93 4.32 7.98 -7.05
N LYS A 94 3.54 6.92 -7.20
CA LYS A 94 2.86 6.23 -6.10
C LYS A 94 3.04 4.74 -6.21
N VAL A 95 3.12 4.05 -5.07
CA VAL A 95 3.19 2.59 -5.04
C VAL A 95 1.89 2.00 -5.57
N VAL A 96 1.99 1.25 -6.65
CA VAL A 96 0.88 0.51 -7.27
C VAL A 96 0.98 -0.99 -7.05
N GLN A 97 2.18 -1.49 -6.71
CA GLN A 97 2.41 -2.92 -6.49
C GLN A 97 3.48 -3.17 -5.44
N VAL A 98 3.27 -4.23 -4.66
CA VAL A 98 4.24 -4.78 -3.71
C VAL A 98 4.49 -6.23 -4.09
N ILE A 99 5.75 -6.63 -4.19
CA ILE A 99 6.18 -8.01 -4.48
C ILE A 99 7.04 -8.48 -3.32
N PHE A 100 6.71 -9.65 -2.78
CA PHE A 100 7.45 -10.31 -1.71
C PHE A 100 8.23 -11.50 -2.29
N GLY A 101 9.50 -11.61 -1.95
CA GLY A 101 10.44 -12.62 -2.45
C GLY A 101 11.15 -13.39 -1.35
#